data_AF-I1XJT6-F1
#
_entry.id   AF-I1XJT6-F1
#
_cell.length_a   1.000
_cell.length_b   1.000
_cell.length_c   1.000
_cell.angle_alpha   90.00
_cell.angle_beta   90.00
_cell.angle_gamma   90.00
#
_symmetry.space_group_name_H-M   'P 1'
#
loop_
_entity.id
_entity.type
_entity.pdbx_description
1 polymer ?
#
loop_
_entity_poly.entity_id
_entity_poly.type
_entity_poly.pdbx_seq_one_letter_code
_entity_poly.pdbx_strand_id
1 'polypeptide(L)' 'MGIPESKLPMISQVKEKFGGLRVYMKNGSPELYALIEKAQHASTSICECCGDDGKMVVVDGCVMTRCNNHIGHVAN' A
#
# COMPACT_ATOMS: atom_id res chain seq x y z
N MET A 1 22.90 12.39 25.14
CA MET A 1 22.11 13.31 24.31
C MET A 1 21.35 12.49 23.28
N GLY A 2 20.04 12.71 23.16
CA GLY A 2 19.18 11.96 22.24
C GLY A 2 19.27 12.46 20.80
N ILE A 3 18.66 11.71 19.90
CA ILE A 3 18.46 12.07 18.50
C ILE A 3 17.39 13.17 18.44
N PRO A 4 17.59 14.28 17.70
CA PRO A 4 16.55 15.30 17.55
C PRO A 4 15.33 14.72 16.83
N GLU A 5 14.13 15.15 17.24
CA GLU A 5 12.84 14.69 16.68
C GLU A 5 12.78 14.85 15.16
N SER A 6 13.39 15.90 14.61
CA SER A 6 13.45 16.15 13.16
C SER A 6 14.20 15.08 12.36
N LYS A 7 14.98 14.23 13.02
CA LYS A 7 15.71 13.09 12.42
C LYS A 7 15.02 11.75 12.65
N LEU A 8 13.87 11.73 13.33
CA LEU A 8 13.13 10.49 13.52
C LEU A 8 12.45 10.05 12.22
N PRO A 9 12.30 8.73 12.02
CA PRO A 9 11.44 8.13 11.01
C PRO A 9 10.05 8.78 10.96
N MET A 10 9.64 9.30 9.81
CA MET A 10 8.33 9.93 9.63
C MET A 10 7.68 9.47 8.32
N ILE A 11 6.44 8.98 8.42
CA ILE A 11 5.61 8.69 7.25
C ILE A 11 4.95 9.99 6.79
N SER A 12 5.17 10.38 5.54
CA SER A 12 4.57 11.59 4.97
C SER A 12 3.27 11.33 4.20
N GLN A 13 3.13 10.14 3.60
CA GLN A 13 1.91 9.76 2.88
C GLN A 13 1.71 8.25 2.96
N VAL A 14 0.45 7.84 3.08
CA VAL A 14 -0.03 6.47 2.88
C VAL A 14 -1.24 6.58 1.97
N LYS A 15 -1.19 5.96 0.79
CA LYS A 15 -2.28 6.02 -0.17
C LYS A 15 -2.34 4.78 -1.03
N GLU A 16 -3.51 4.52 -1.59
CA GLU A 16 -3.65 3.64 -2.74
C GLU A 16 -3.26 4.41 -4.01
N LYS A 17 -2.58 3.71 -4.92
CA LYS A 17 -2.24 4.24 -6.24
C LYS A 17 -2.13 3.09 -7.22
N PHE A 18 -3.01 3.10 -8.23
CA PHE A 18 -3.06 2.08 -9.29
C PHE A 18 -3.29 0.67 -8.75
N GLY A 19 -4.17 0.52 -7.76
CA GLY A 19 -4.53 -0.76 -7.17
C GLY A 19 -3.51 -1.33 -6.20
N GLY A 20 -2.52 -0.53 -5.78
CA GLY A 20 -1.51 -0.94 -4.80
C GLY A 20 -1.25 0.12 -3.73
N LEU A 21 -0.77 -0.31 -2.58
CA LEU A 21 -0.32 0.55 -1.49
C LEU A 21 0.94 1.31 -1.90
N ARG A 22 0.99 2.60 -1.53
CA ARG A 22 2.17 3.44 -1.64
C ARG A 22 2.42 4.19 -0.33
N VAL A 23 3.59 3.98 0.24
CA VAL A 23 4.03 4.66 1.47
C VAL A 23 5.23 5.53 1.13
N TYR A 24 5.18 6.79 1.54
CA TYR A 24 6.29 7.72 1.44
C TYR A 24 6.80 8.02 2.84
N MET A 25 8.11 7.86 3.02
CA MET A 25 8.76 7.94 4.31
C MET A 25 10.02 8.82 4.23
N LYS A 26 10.21 9.64 5.26
CA LYS A 26 11.41 10.45 5.51
C LYS A 26 12.20 9.86 6.66
N ASN A 27 13.52 10.00 6.61
CA ASN A 27 14.46 9.58 7.67
C ASN A 27 14.31 8.09 8.08
N GLY A 28 13.90 7.21 7.16
CA GLY A 28 13.81 5.79 7.44
C GLY A 28 15.16 5.10 7.46
N SER A 29 15.28 4.03 8.23
CA SER A 29 16.41 3.09 8.08
C SER A 29 16.20 2.23 6.82
N PRO A 30 17.26 1.67 6.23
CA PRO A 30 17.14 0.72 5.12
C PRO A 30 16.18 -0.45 5.40
N GLU A 31 16.14 -0.92 6.66
CA GLU A 31 15.24 -1.97 7.12
C GLU A 31 13.76 -1.56 7.01
N LEU A 32 13.43 -0.32 7.42
CA LEU A 32 12.07 0.20 7.31
C LEU A 32 11.66 0.37 5.84
N TYR A 33 12.57 0.84 4.99
CA TYR A 33 12.30 0.92 3.55
C TYR A 33 12.05 -0.46 2.93
N ALA A 34 12.81 -1.48 3.34
CA ALA A 34 12.61 -2.86 2.87
C ALA A 34 11.26 -3.44 3.34
N LEU A 35 10.84 -3.15 4.58
CA LEU A 35 9.53 -3.56 5.09
C LEU A 35 8.40 -2.87 4.33
N ILE A 36 8.53 -1.57 4.07
CA ILE A 36 7.58 -0.81 3.25
C ILE A 36 7.49 -1.40 1.84
N GLU A 37 8.63 -1.69 1.20
CA GLU A 37 8.65 -2.26 -0.14
C GLU A 37 7.93 -3.62 -0.20
N LYS A 38 8.19 -4.50 0.78
CA LYS A 38 7.49 -5.79 0.91
C LYS A 38 5.98 -5.60 1.05
N ALA A 39 5.54 -4.68 1.91
CA ALA A 39 4.12 -4.40 2.12
C ALA A 39 3.45 -3.84 0.86
N GLN A 40 4.12 -2.90 0.17
CA GLN A 40 3.64 -2.35 -1.09
C GLN A 40 3.52 -3.44 -2.17
N HIS A 41 4.51 -4.33 -2.29
CA HIS A 41 4.45 -5.43 -3.25
C HIS A 41 3.31 -6.40 -2.93
N ALA A 42 3.21 -6.83 -1.67
CA ALA A 42 2.15 -7.73 -1.21
C ALA A 42 0.75 -7.16 -1.46
N SER A 43 0.56 -5.85 -1.31
CA SER A 43 -0.76 -5.23 -1.54
C SER A 43 -1.30 -5.42 -2.97
N THR A 44 -0.43 -5.65 -3.96
CA THR A 44 -0.85 -5.85 -5.37
C THR A 44 -1.49 -7.21 -5.64
N SER A 45 -1.46 -8.12 -4.66
CA SER A 45 -2.09 -9.43 -4.70
C SER A 45 -3.06 -9.64 -3.54
N ILE A 46 -3.45 -8.58 -2.83
CA ILE A 46 -4.39 -8.63 -1.71
C ILE A 46 -5.62 -7.83 -2.09
N CYS A 47 -6.80 -8.42 -1.95
CA CYS A 47 -8.06 -7.75 -2.20
C CYS A 47 -8.23 -6.58 -1.23
N GLU A 48 -8.35 -5.36 -1.76
CA GLU A 48 -8.51 -4.15 -0.94
C GLU A 48 -9.84 -4.06 -0.18
N CYS A 49 -10.81 -4.94 -0.51
CA CYS A 49 -12.12 -5.00 0.15
C CYS A 49 -12.16 -5.96 1.34
N CYS A 50 -11.51 -7.12 1.26
CA CYS A 50 -11.60 -8.18 2.28
C CYS A 50 -10.26 -8.68 2.81
N GLY A 51 -9.14 -8.38 2.16
CA GLY A 51 -7.82 -8.84 2.56
C GLY A 51 -7.43 -10.24 2.08
N ASP A 52 -8.32 -10.96 1.38
CA ASP A 52 -8.00 -12.26 0.77
C ASP A 52 -7.14 -12.12 -0.49
N ASP A 53 -6.68 -13.24 -1.05
CA ASP A 53 -5.94 -13.27 -2.32
C ASP A 53 -6.72 -12.56 -3.44
N GLY A 54 -6.08 -11.54 -4.00
CA GLY A 54 -6.60 -10.68 -5.04
C GLY A 54 -5.70 -10.69 -6.27
N LYS A 55 -6.24 -10.16 -7.36
CA LYS A 55 -5.50 -9.88 -8.60
C LYS A 55 -5.78 -8.46 -9.04
N MET A 56 -4.80 -7.85 -9.71
CA MET A 56 -5.01 -6.56 -10.35
C MET A 56 -6.05 -6.69 -11.46
N VAL A 57 -7.06 -5.85 -11.40
CA VAL A 57 -8.17 -5.75 -12.34
C VAL A 57 -8.38 -4.29 -12.72
N VAL A 58 -9.02 -4.07 -13.87
CA VAL A 58 -9.48 -2.75 -14.28
C VAL A 58 -11.00 -2.76 -14.24
N VAL A 59 -11.58 -1.90 -13.41
CA VAL A 59 -13.02 -1.75 -13.22
C VAL A 59 -13.36 -0.30 -13.52
N ASP A 60 -14.24 -0.06 -14.50
CA ASP A 60 -14.65 1.28 -14.93
C ASP A 60 -13.48 2.25 -15.22
N GLY A 61 -12.37 1.72 -15.75
CA GLY A 61 -11.17 2.48 -16.07
C GLY A 61 -10.22 2.75 -14.89
N CYS A 62 -10.56 2.29 -13.68
CA CYS A 62 -9.71 2.35 -12.50
C CYS A 62 -8.97 1.03 -12.28
N VAL A 63 -7.67 1.11 -11.98
CA VAL A 63 -6.85 -0.07 -11.62
C VAL A 63 -7.03 -0.35 -10.14
N MET A 64 -7.40 -1.59 -9.79
CA MET A 64 -7.74 -2.04 -8.43
C MET A 64 -7.20 -3.45 -8.19
N THR A 65 -6.98 -3.84 -6.94
CA THR A 65 -6.67 -5.24 -6.59
C THR A 65 -7.86 -5.88 -5.88
N ARG A 66 -8.47 -6.88 -6.52
CA ARG A 66 -9.73 -7.50 -6.07
C ARG A 66 -9.68 -9.02 -6.17
N CYS A 67 -10.32 -9.71 -5.23
CA CYS A 67 -10.62 -11.14 -5.35
C CYS A 67 -11.83 -11.33 -6.28
N ASN A 68 -12.08 -12.57 -6.74
CA ASN A 68 -13.15 -12.87 -7.69
C ASN A 68 -14.55 -12.42 -7.20
N ASN A 69 -14.77 -12.40 -5.88
CA ASN A 69 -16.04 -11.98 -5.28
C ASN A 69 -16.24 -10.45 -5.30
N HIS A 70 -15.17 -9.66 -5.47
CA HIS A 70 -15.19 -8.20 -5.36
C HIS A 70 -14.81 -7.46 -6.66
N ILE A 71 -14.70 -8.14 -7.81
CA ILE A 71 -14.36 -7.50 -9.10
C ILE A 71 -15.41 -6.46 -9.52
N GLY A 72 -16.68 -6.67 -9.21
CA GLY A 72 -17.77 -5.75 -9.57
C GLY A 72 -18.23 -4.82 -8.44
N HIS A 73 -17.57 -4.85 -7.28
CA HIS A 73 -17.97 -4.03 -6.13
C HIS A 73 -17.10 -2.78 -6.08
N VAL A 74 -17.72 -1.63 -6.32
CA VAL A 74 -17.11 -0.33 -6.01
C VAL A 74 -16.89 -0.30 -4.50
N ALA A 75 -15.66 -0.07 -4.05
CA ALA A 75 -15.41 0.21 -2.64
C ALA A 75 -16.22 1.48 -2.28
N ASN A 76 -17.19 1.33 -1.37
CA ASN A 76 -17.94 2.45 -0.79
C ASN A 76 -17.00 3.43 -0.09
#